data_AF-A0AAE1HBF0-F1
#
_entry.id   AF-A0AAE1HBF0-F1
#
_cell.length_a   1.000
_cell.length_b   1.000
_cell.length_c   1.000
_cell.angle_alpha   90.00
_cell.angle_beta   90.00
_cell.angle_gamma   90.00
#
_symmetry.space_group_name_H-M   'P 1'
#
loop_
_entity.id
_entity.type
_entity.pdbx_description
1 polymer ?
#
loop_
_entity_poly.entity_id
_entity_poly.type
_entity_poly.pdbx_seq_one_letter_code
_entity_poly.pdbx_strand_id
1 'polypeptide(L)'
;MQWRVGVVYFLQGQRDGVIYHQNDGYFYHKHHDLDRPDNPFITLRCIKRKSLTSPCWGLAVMSRDGSHFECTRHHTHPPDVWNIEERFLRQSLINAVSSGDPQPFSVIIRNVGMRGGFSFEARSRLTLARMRTALTDERMRLLPPIPNTLFELATYLNDPLFANVTPTIDNTDNIFAGACGDFGAGTFSVVFMSRRQATHLANAIVIFADGTFKKKPKKPRCGQMFVISYVWYNEQTTCKHIVTCARILMQCRTTEAYIELLQYLRAILPGWNPQTIMADHELAQVHAWMHVFPNANITTCLFHFEVVLP
;
A
#
# COMPACT_ATOMS: atom_id res chain seq x y z
N MET A 1 23.78 1.04 -8.15
CA MET A 1 24.64 0.42 -9.19
C MET A 1 26.10 0.52 -8.74
N GLN A 2 26.91 -0.53 -8.91
CA GLN A 2 28.35 -0.51 -8.65
C GLN A 2 29.11 -0.58 -9.97
N TRP A 3 30.15 0.20 -10.13
CA TRP A 3 31.04 0.13 -11.30
C TRP A 3 32.49 0.38 -10.88
N ARG A 4 33.44 0.19 -11.79
CA ARG A 4 34.87 0.25 -11.53
C ARG A 4 35.58 1.07 -12.61
N VAL A 5 36.55 1.86 -12.20
CA VAL A 5 37.48 2.58 -13.08
C VAL A 5 38.89 2.37 -12.52
N GLY A 6 39.76 1.72 -13.30
CA GLY A 6 41.09 1.32 -12.84
C GLY A 6 41.04 0.43 -11.59
N VAL A 7 41.58 0.88 -10.47
CA VAL A 7 41.56 0.16 -9.18
C VAL A 7 40.44 0.61 -8.24
N VAL A 8 39.68 1.64 -8.60
CA VAL A 8 38.66 2.25 -7.74
C VAL A 8 37.27 1.74 -8.09
N TYR A 9 36.50 1.43 -7.05
CA TYR A 9 35.09 1.07 -7.15
C TYR A 9 34.20 2.24 -6.74
N PHE A 10 33.05 2.30 -7.40
CA PHE A 10 32.10 3.40 -7.28
C PHE A 10 30.73 2.83 -6.92
N LEU A 11 30.08 3.46 -5.94
CA LEU A 11 28.70 3.18 -5.58
C LEU A 11 27.87 4.45 -5.73
N GLN A 12 26.65 4.29 -6.21
CA GLN A 12 25.67 5.37 -6.17
C GLN A 12 25.30 5.68 -4.71
N GLY A 13 25.51 6.92 -4.31
CA GLY A 13 25.13 7.51 -3.03
C GLY A 13 23.71 8.07 -3.05
N GLN A 14 23.34 8.79 -1.99
CA GLN A 14 22.06 9.51 -1.95
C GLN A 14 22.15 10.81 -2.75
N ARG A 15 21.04 11.23 -3.40
CA ARG A 15 20.92 12.47 -4.19
C ARG A 15 22.01 12.58 -5.27
N ASP A 16 22.21 11.52 -6.04
CA ASP A 16 23.19 11.44 -7.14
C ASP A 16 24.66 11.63 -6.73
N GLY A 17 24.95 11.61 -5.42
CA GLY A 17 26.32 11.59 -4.93
C GLY A 17 27.02 10.29 -5.29
N VAL A 18 28.34 10.32 -5.45
CA VAL A 18 29.16 9.13 -5.70
C VAL A 18 29.94 8.78 -4.43
N ILE A 19 30.02 7.48 -4.15
CA ILE A 19 30.84 6.92 -3.07
C ILE A 19 31.97 6.13 -3.70
N TYR A 20 33.18 6.40 -3.23
CA TYR A 20 34.42 5.80 -3.72
C TYR A 20 34.93 4.80 -2.68
N HIS A 21 35.47 3.66 -3.12
CA HIS A 21 36.10 2.66 -2.26
C HIS A 21 37.07 1.77 -3.04
N GLN A 22 37.97 1.08 -2.34
CA GLN A 22 38.90 0.09 -2.92
C GLN A 22 38.60 -1.35 -2.44
N ASN A 23 37.38 -1.60 -1.96
CA ASN A 23 37.00 -2.84 -1.27
C ASN A 23 37.79 -3.13 0.01
N ASP A 24 38.41 -2.11 0.60
CA ASP A 24 39.12 -2.13 1.89
C ASP A 24 38.17 -1.94 3.10
N GLY A 25 36.87 -1.81 2.84
CA GLY A 25 35.86 -1.49 3.85
C GLY A 25 35.83 -0.01 4.27
N TYR A 26 36.60 0.85 3.62
CA TYR A 26 36.51 2.29 3.80
C TYR A 26 35.80 2.94 2.61
N PHE A 27 34.95 3.92 2.91
CA PHE A 27 34.11 4.58 1.92
C PHE A 27 34.31 6.09 2.00
N TYR A 28 34.34 6.73 0.85
CA TYR A 28 34.69 8.14 0.74
C TYR A 28 33.70 8.91 -0.14
N HIS A 29 33.58 10.21 0.13
CA HIS A 29 32.97 11.20 -0.73
C HIS A 29 34.04 12.13 -1.29
N LYS A 30 33.75 12.75 -2.43
CA LYS A 30 34.62 13.78 -3.00
C LYS A 30 34.75 14.98 -2.05
N HIS A 31 35.98 15.45 -1.84
CA HIS A 31 36.24 16.65 -1.05
C HIS A 31 36.18 17.87 -1.95
N HIS A 32 34.99 18.45 -2.11
CA HIS A 32 34.77 19.58 -3.03
C HIS A 32 35.71 20.77 -2.80
N ASP A 33 35.99 21.13 -1.55
CA ASP A 33 36.85 22.30 -1.24
C ASP A 33 38.33 22.12 -1.66
N LEU A 34 38.75 20.88 -1.93
CA LEU A 34 40.12 20.53 -2.32
C LEU A 34 40.18 20.00 -3.77
N ASP A 35 39.05 19.96 -4.47
CA ASP A 35 38.98 19.53 -5.86
C ASP A 35 39.30 20.71 -6.79
N ARG A 36 40.40 20.58 -7.53
CA ARG A 36 40.80 21.54 -8.56
C ARG A 36 40.76 20.86 -9.92
N PRO A 37 40.13 21.43 -10.96
CA PRO A 37 39.96 20.78 -12.28
C PRO A 37 41.29 20.39 -12.93
N ASP A 38 42.30 21.23 -12.73
CA ASP A 38 43.68 21.15 -13.19
C ASP A 38 44.54 20.15 -12.39
N ASN A 39 44.08 19.69 -11.23
CA ASN A 39 44.79 18.66 -10.48
C ASN A 39 44.49 17.28 -11.08
N PRO A 40 45.52 16.48 -11.46
CA PRO A 40 45.32 15.12 -11.96
C PRO A 40 44.73 14.18 -10.89
N PHE A 41 44.74 14.60 -9.62
CA PHE A 41 44.22 13.85 -8.50
C PHE A 41 42.96 14.48 -7.90
N ILE A 42 42.07 13.62 -7.42
CA ILE A 42 40.85 13.96 -6.69
C ILE A 42 41.07 13.59 -5.22
N THR A 43 40.88 14.58 -4.33
CA THR A 43 40.89 14.34 -2.88
C THR A 43 39.53 13.83 -2.42
N LEU A 44 39.56 12.79 -1.60
CA LEU A 44 38.41 12.09 -1.05
C LEU A 44 38.45 12.15 0.48
N ARG A 45 37.26 12.28 1.10
CA ARG A 45 37.08 12.30 2.55
C ARG A 45 36.17 11.18 3.02
N CYS A 46 36.47 10.60 4.17
CA CYS A 46 35.67 9.51 4.74
C CYS A 46 34.19 9.89 4.88
N ILE A 47 33.28 8.94 4.59
CA ILE A 47 31.82 9.13 4.73
C ILE A 47 31.42 9.44 6.19
N LYS A 48 32.19 8.98 7.18
CA LYS A 48 31.95 9.23 8.60
C LYS A 48 32.47 10.59 9.08
N ARG A 49 32.92 11.49 8.19
CA ARG A 49 33.45 12.82 8.55
C ARG A 49 32.50 13.64 9.41
N LYS A 50 31.20 13.55 9.14
CA LYS A 50 30.15 14.27 9.86
C LYS A 50 29.36 13.37 10.84
N SER A 51 29.88 12.19 11.17
CA SER A 51 29.22 11.33 12.14
C SER A 51 29.19 12.01 13.52
N LEU A 52 28.02 12.06 14.14
CA LEU A 52 27.84 12.65 15.49
C LEU A 52 28.50 11.80 16.58
N THR A 53 28.60 10.49 16.37
CA THR A 53 29.10 9.54 17.38
C THR A 53 30.56 9.18 17.20
N SER A 54 31.08 9.25 15.97
CA SER A 54 32.46 8.86 15.66
C SER A 54 32.98 9.58 14.41
N PRO A 55 33.29 10.89 14.49
CA PRO A 55 33.77 11.65 13.34
C PRO A 55 35.13 11.12 12.86
N CYS A 56 35.24 10.91 11.55
CA CYS A 56 36.46 10.39 10.93
C CYS A 56 37.14 11.43 10.05
N TRP A 57 38.44 11.67 10.28
CA TRP A 57 39.22 12.60 9.48
C TRP A 57 40.00 11.92 8.35
N GLY A 58 39.75 10.63 8.09
CA GLY A 58 40.41 9.87 7.06
C GLY A 58 40.27 10.50 5.66
N LEU A 59 41.37 10.49 4.92
CA LEU A 59 41.49 11.04 3.57
C LEU A 59 42.10 10.00 2.64
N ALA A 60 41.68 10.06 1.40
CA ALA A 60 42.30 9.32 0.31
C ALA A 60 42.45 10.23 -0.90
N VAL A 61 43.37 9.87 -1.78
CA VAL A 61 43.59 10.55 -3.05
C VAL A 61 43.48 9.49 -4.14
N MET A 62 42.81 9.84 -5.24
CA MET A 62 42.74 8.98 -6.42
C MET A 62 43.10 9.77 -7.67
N SER A 63 43.69 9.13 -8.66
CA SER A 63 43.87 9.76 -9.98
C SER A 63 42.53 9.84 -10.72
N ARG A 64 42.37 10.84 -11.60
CA ARG A 64 41.12 11.04 -12.37
C ARG A 64 40.78 9.88 -13.31
N ASP A 65 41.79 9.17 -13.79
CA ASP A 65 41.67 7.94 -14.61
C ASP A 65 41.43 6.68 -13.76
N GLY A 66 41.42 6.79 -12.43
CA GLY A 66 41.21 5.69 -11.49
C GLY A 66 42.37 4.69 -11.40
N SER A 67 43.52 4.96 -12.03
CA SER A 67 44.69 4.07 -12.01
C SER A 67 45.40 4.03 -10.64
N HIS A 68 45.32 5.10 -9.86
CA HIS A 68 45.91 5.25 -8.53
C HIS A 68 44.84 5.50 -7.46
N PHE A 69 45.02 4.88 -6.29
CA PHE A 69 44.24 5.16 -5.08
C PHE A 69 45.13 4.96 -3.86
N GLU A 70 45.16 5.95 -2.97
CA GLU A 70 46.00 5.91 -1.78
C GLU A 70 45.32 6.60 -0.59
N CYS A 71 45.35 5.94 0.58
CA CYS A 71 44.88 6.53 1.82
C CYS A 71 45.97 7.42 2.42
N THR A 72 45.79 8.74 2.33
CA THR A 72 46.77 9.72 2.81
C THR A 72 46.62 10.06 4.29
N ARG A 73 45.44 9.81 4.87
CA ARG A 73 45.21 9.98 6.31
C ARG A 73 44.40 8.82 6.86
N HIS A 74 44.94 8.16 7.88
CA HIS A 74 44.33 6.99 8.52
C HIS A 74 42.96 7.28 9.15
N HIS A 75 42.12 6.25 9.19
CA HIS A 75 40.79 6.29 9.79
C HIS A 75 40.84 6.06 11.30
N THR A 76 39.89 6.65 12.00
CA THR A 76 39.70 6.48 13.46
C THR A 76 38.61 5.46 13.79
N HIS A 77 38.19 4.66 12.82
CA HIS A 77 37.19 3.61 12.98
C HIS A 77 37.59 2.37 12.18
N PRO A 78 37.12 1.18 12.56
CA PRO A 78 37.37 -0.04 11.79
C PRO A 78 36.70 0.01 10.40
N PRO A 79 37.19 -0.79 9.44
CA PRO A 79 36.59 -0.94 8.13
C PRO A 79 35.17 -1.54 8.24
N ASP A 80 34.27 -1.08 7.38
CA ASP A 80 32.88 -1.52 7.31
C ASP A 80 32.65 -2.44 6.11
N VAL A 81 33.12 -3.68 6.21
CA VAL A 81 33.08 -4.67 5.12
C VAL A 81 31.66 -5.01 4.63
N TRP A 82 30.64 -4.78 5.47
CA TRP A 82 29.24 -5.12 5.18
C TRP A 82 28.46 -3.98 4.51
N ASN A 83 29.05 -2.80 4.32
CA ASN A 83 28.33 -1.63 3.79
C ASN A 83 27.80 -1.88 2.37
N ILE A 84 28.61 -2.56 1.54
CA ILE A 84 28.26 -2.88 0.15
C ILE A 84 27.04 -3.79 0.12
N GLU A 85 27.08 -4.85 0.93
CA GLU A 85 26.01 -5.82 1.02
C GLU A 85 24.73 -5.23 1.62
N GLU A 86 24.84 -4.39 2.66
CA GLU A 86 23.72 -3.61 3.22
C GLU A 86 23.06 -2.74 2.14
N ARG A 87 23.86 -2.12 1.26
CA ARG A 87 23.33 -1.28 0.15
C ARG A 87 22.62 -2.10 -0.91
N PHE A 88 23.16 -3.25 -1.29
CA PHE A 88 22.49 -4.15 -2.23
C PHE A 88 21.19 -4.67 -1.66
N LEU A 89 21.18 -5.14 -0.40
CA LEU A 89 19.96 -5.57 0.27
C LEU A 89 18.93 -4.43 0.32
N ARG A 90 19.35 -3.21 0.69
CA ARG A 90 18.47 -2.03 0.67
C ARG A 90 17.84 -1.81 -0.70
N GLN A 91 18.62 -1.91 -1.78
CA GLN A 91 18.11 -1.73 -3.13
C GLN A 91 17.15 -2.86 -3.52
N SER A 92 17.46 -4.11 -3.18
CA SER A 92 16.57 -5.25 -3.41
C SER A 92 15.22 -5.09 -2.70
N LEU A 93 15.22 -4.53 -1.49
CA LEU A 93 13.99 -4.22 -0.76
C LEU A 93 13.15 -3.14 -1.44
N ILE A 94 13.80 -2.06 -1.92
CA ILE A 94 13.12 -1.01 -2.67
C ILE A 94 12.52 -1.61 -3.95
N ASN A 95 13.32 -2.33 -4.73
CA ASN A 95 12.87 -2.96 -5.97
C ASN A 95 11.66 -3.89 -5.75
N ALA A 96 11.68 -4.71 -4.68
CA ALA A 96 10.55 -5.57 -4.35
C ALA A 96 9.25 -4.76 -4.11
N VAL A 97 9.35 -3.63 -3.41
CA VAL A 97 8.21 -2.73 -3.22
C VAL A 97 7.82 -2.04 -4.52
N SER A 98 8.76 -1.54 -5.31
CA SER A 98 8.53 -0.90 -6.62
C SER A 98 7.84 -1.83 -7.62
N SER A 99 8.06 -3.14 -7.50
CA SER A 99 7.37 -4.16 -8.30
C SER A 99 5.94 -4.46 -7.82
N GLY A 100 5.44 -3.75 -6.81
CA GLY A 100 4.07 -3.88 -6.32
C GLY A 100 3.84 -5.00 -5.31
N ASP A 101 4.87 -5.47 -4.58
CA ASP A 101 4.70 -6.49 -3.54
C ASP A 101 3.72 -6.00 -2.44
N PRO A 102 2.54 -6.64 -2.29
CA PRO A 102 1.49 -6.19 -1.36
C PRO A 102 1.76 -6.60 0.09
N GLN A 103 2.79 -7.42 0.35
CA GLN A 103 3.04 -7.98 1.68
C GLN A 103 3.42 -6.90 2.72
N PRO A 104 3.21 -7.16 4.02
CA PRO A 104 3.73 -6.29 5.07
C PRO A 104 5.25 -6.11 4.96
N PHE A 105 5.77 -4.92 5.25
CA PHE A 105 7.21 -4.63 5.12
C PHE A 105 8.10 -5.58 5.94
N SER A 106 7.63 -6.06 7.09
CA SER A 106 8.34 -7.08 7.88
C SER A 106 8.52 -8.39 7.12
N VAL A 107 7.51 -8.80 6.35
CA VAL A 107 7.53 -10.00 5.51
C VAL A 107 8.47 -9.79 4.33
N ILE A 108 8.40 -8.64 3.66
CA ILE A 108 9.30 -8.29 2.54
C ILE A 108 10.76 -8.31 3.00
N ILE A 109 11.07 -7.65 4.12
CA ILE A 109 12.44 -7.59 4.68
C ILE A 109 12.98 -9.00 4.95
N ARG A 110 12.19 -9.83 5.61
CA ARG A 110 12.56 -11.22 5.89
C ARG A 110 12.77 -12.02 4.61
N ASN A 111 11.84 -11.96 3.65
CA ASN A 111 11.88 -12.76 2.44
C ASN A 111 13.04 -12.37 1.52
N VAL A 112 13.21 -11.07 1.27
CA VAL A 112 14.31 -10.55 0.44
C VAL A 112 15.65 -10.84 1.11
N GLY A 113 15.76 -10.62 2.41
CA GLY A 113 16.98 -10.93 3.17
C GLY A 113 17.38 -12.41 3.07
N MET A 114 16.43 -13.33 3.27
CA MET A 114 16.71 -14.77 3.24
C MET A 114 16.96 -15.31 1.82
N ARG A 115 16.20 -14.84 0.82
CA ARG A 115 16.32 -15.35 -0.56
C ARG A 115 17.52 -14.78 -1.32
N GLY A 116 17.96 -13.56 -0.97
CA GLY A 116 19.04 -12.87 -1.68
C GLY A 116 20.45 -13.33 -1.34
N GLY A 117 20.61 -14.35 -0.46
CA GLY A 117 21.93 -14.86 -0.07
C GLY A 117 22.75 -13.89 0.80
N PHE A 118 22.10 -12.92 1.45
CA PHE A 118 22.78 -11.90 2.23
C PHE A 118 23.24 -12.41 3.61
N SER A 119 24.44 -11.99 4.04
CA SER A 119 25.04 -12.30 5.33
C SER A 119 24.14 -11.92 6.51
N PHE A 120 24.32 -12.59 7.64
CA PHE A 120 23.59 -12.27 8.85
C PHE A 120 23.87 -10.84 9.32
N GLU A 121 25.13 -10.41 9.23
CA GLU A 121 25.62 -9.09 9.61
C GLU A 121 24.94 -8.00 8.77
N ALA A 122 24.89 -8.15 7.44
CA ALA A 122 24.20 -7.20 6.58
C ALA A 122 22.69 -7.15 6.86
N ARG A 123 22.05 -8.32 7.07
CA ARG A 123 20.61 -8.40 7.38
C ARG A 123 20.27 -7.76 8.73
N SER A 124 21.09 -7.98 9.76
CA SER A 124 20.86 -7.45 11.10
C SER A 124 20.84 -5.92 11.15
N ARG A 125 21.51 -5.26 10.20
CA ARG A 125 21.60 -3.80 10.10
C ARG A 125 20.35 -3.16 9.52
N LEU A 126 19.58 -3.87 8.68
CA LEU A 126 18.36 -3.34 8.05
C LEU A 126 17.11 -3.78 8.80
N THR A 127 16.78 -3.02 9.84
CA THR A 127 15.54 -3.21 10.59
C THR A 127 14.36 -2.54 9.90
N LEU A 128 13.14 -3.00 10.23
CA LEU A 128 11.90 -2.35 9.79
C LEU A 128 11.90 -0.86 10.14
N ALA A 129 12.38 -0.47 11.32
CA ALA A 129 12.44 0.92 11.75
C ALA A 129 13.29 1.79 10.81
N ARG A 130 14.45 1.30 10.35
CA ARG A 130 15.33 2.03 9.43
C ARG A 130 14.77 2.10 8.01
N MET A 131 14.01 1.10 7.59
CA MET A 131 13.49 0.99 6.23
C MET A 131 12.07 1.56 6.06
N ARG A 132 11.32 1.74 7.15
CA ARG A 132 9.89 2.09 7.12
C ARG A 132 9.58 3.27 6.21
N THR A 133 10.26 4.40 6.40
CA THR A 133 10.01 5.61 5.59
C THR A 133 10.28 5.35 4.11
N ALA A 134 11.44 4.77 3.78
CA ALA A 134 11.81 4.52 2.38
C ALA A 134 10.84 3.54 1.68
N LEU A 135 10.41 2.48 2.36
CA LEU A 135 9.46 1.52 1.79
C LEU A 135 8.05 2.09 1.71
N THR A 136 7.63 2.91 2.70
CA THR A 136 6.35 3.64 2.64
C THR A 136 6.35 4.59 1.45
N ASP A 137 7.38 5.43 1.31
CA ASP A 137 7.46 6.42 0.23
C ASP A 137 7.41 5.73 -1.14
N GLU A 138 8.16 4.63 -1.30
CA GLU A 138 8.16 3.87 -2.54
C GLU A 138 6.81 3.24 -2.84
N ARG A 139 6.14 2.65 -1.83
CA ARG A 139 4.79 2.10 -2.00
C ARG A 139 3.78 3.20 -2.35
N MET A 140 3.88 4.38 -1.72
CA MET A 140 2.99 5.50 -1.99
C MET A 140 3.13 6.04 -3.42
N ARG A 141 4.31 5.93 -4.04
CA ARG A 141 4.52 6.30 -5.46
C ARG A 141 3.77 5.41 -6.44
N LEU A 142 3.45 4.18 -6.05
CA LEU A 142 2.67 3.23 -6.86
C LEU A 142 1.16 3.44 -6.71
N LEU A 143 0.73 4.26 -5.76
CA LEU A 143 -0.68 4.53 -5.51
C LEU A 143 -1.13 5.78 -6.27
N PRO A 144 -2.42 5.84 -6.66
CA PRO A 144 -2.97 7.08 -7.18
C PRO A 144 -2.89 8.21 -6.15
N PRO A 145 -2.95 9.47 -6.61
CA PRO A 145 -3.17 10.60 -5.72
C PRO A 145 -4.39 10.39 -4.81
N ILE A 146 -4.39 10.97 -3.61
CA ILE A 146 -5.54 10.88 -2.71
C ILE A 146 -6.73 11.57 -3.38
N PRO A 147 -7.82 10.86 -3.69
CA PRO A 147 -8.96 11.44 -4.39
C PRO A 147 -9.72 12.41 -3.49
N ASN A 148 -10.20 13.49 -4.08
CA ASN A 148 -11.02 14.50 -3.40
C ASN A 148 -12.51 14.14 -3.44
N THR A 149 -12.95 13.45 -4.50
CA THR A 149 -14.34 13.04 -4.70
C THR A 149 -14.48 11.53 -4.92
N LEU A 150 -15.69 10.99 -4.71
CA LEU A 150 -15.96 9.58 -5.02
C LEU A 150 -15.86 9.30 -6.52
N PHE A 151 -16.21 10.28 -7.36
CA PHE A 151 -16.03 10.18 -8.80
C PHE A 151 -14.56 10.03 -9.18
N GLU A 152 -13.68 10.89 -8.64
CA GLU A 152 -12.24 10.82 -8.87
C GLU A 152 -11.65 9.48 -8.36
N LEU A 153 -12.12 8.99 -7.20
CA LEU A 153 -11.77 7.66 -6.73
C LEU A 153 -12.15 6.59 -7.75
N ALA A 154 -13.39 6.58 -8.26
CA ALA A 154 -13.83 5.64 -9.27
C ALA A 154 -13.02 5.75 -10.57
N THR A 155 -12.62 6.97 -10.98
CA THR A 155 -11.73 7.18 -12.12
C THR A 155 -10.38 6.49 -11.90
N TYR A 156 -9.74 6.71 -10.75
CA TYR A 156 -8.45 6.08 -10.44
C TYR A 156 -8.54 4.56 -10.35
N LEU A 157 -9.62 4.01 -9.79
CA LEU A 157 -9.80 2.57 -9.69
C LEU A 157 -10.08 1.89 -11.04
N ASN A 158 -10.55 2.63 -12.04
CA ASN A 158 -10.70 2.13 -13.42
C ASN A 158 -9.45 2.31 -14.28
N ASP A 159 -8.48 3.12 -13.85
CA ASP A 159 -7.27 3.39 -14.61
C ASP A 159 -6.35 2.14 -14.59
N PRO A 160 -5.98 1.59 -15.77
CA PRO A 160 -5.04 0.46 -15.86
C PRO A 160 -3.70 0.70 -15.15
N LEU A 161 -3.28 1.97 -14.99
CA LEU A 161 -2.07 2.34 -14.26
C LEU A 161 -2.12 1.93 -12.77
N PHE A 162 -3.32 1.80 -12.19
CA PHE A 162 -3.54 1.46 -10.78
C PHE A 162 -4.21 0.10 -10.59
N ALA A 163 -4.11 -0.79 -11.58
CA ALA A 163 -4.71 -2.13 -11.54
C ALA A 163 -4.22 -3.01 -10.37
N ASN A 164 -3.08 -2.66 -9.76
CA ASN A 164 -2.48 -3.34 -8.61
C ASN A 164 -3.04 -2.91 -7.24
N VAL A 165 -3.95 -1.92 -7.18
CA VAL A 165 -4.47 -1.37 -5.91
C VAL A 165 -5.64 -2.17 -5.34
N THR A 166 -6.41 -2.83 -6.21
CA THR A 166 -7.64 -3.55 -5.89
C THR A 166 -7.60 -5.10 -6.01
N PRO A 167 -6.49 -5.78 -6.33
CA PRO A 167 -6.43 -7.24 -6.22
C PRO A 167 -6.72 -7.75 -4.81
N THR A 168 -7.29 -8.96 -4.73
CA THR A 168 -7.38 -9.71 -3.48
C THR A 168 -5.98 -10.16 -3.01
N ILE A 169 -5.86 -10.54 -1.73
CA ILE A 169 -4.56 -10.93 -1.12
C ILE A 169 -3.86 -12.07 -1.90
N ASP A 170 -4.65 -12.97 -2.50
CA ASP A 170 -4.19 -14.09 -3.34
C ASP A 170 -3.97 -13.71 -4.81
N ASN A 171 -4.22 -12.46 -5.22
CA ASN A 171 -4.14 -11.94 -6.58
C ASN A 171 -4.99 -12.72 -7.62
N THR A 172 -6.03 -13.43 -7.18
CA THR A 172 -6.91 -14.20 -8.08
C THR A 172 -8.17 -13.44 -8.50
N ASP A 173 -8.48 -12.35 -7.80
CA ASP A 173 -9.70 -11.59 -7.98
C ASP A 173 -9.45 -10.10 -7.70
N ASN A 174 -10.44 -9.25 -7.98
CA ASN A 174 -10.40 -7.82 -7.72
C ASN A 174 -11.57 -7.42 -6.82
N ILE A 175 -11.35 -6.48 -5.89
CA ILE A 175 -12.41 -6.02 -4.97
C ILE A 175 -13.21 -4.84 -5.49
N PHE A 176 -12.79 -4.15 -6.56
CA PHE A 176 -13.57 -3.04 -7.12
C PHE A 176 -14.62 -3.59 -8.10
N ALA A 177 -15.89 -3.49 -7.70
CA ALA A 177 -17.01 -4.00 -8.49
C ALA A 177 -17.52 -2.95 -9.50
N GLY A 178 -17.23 -1.67 -9.26
CA GLY A 178 -17.57 -0.54 -10.12
C GLY A 178 -18.16 0.63 -9.35
N ALA A 179 -18.79 1.55 -10.08
CA ALA A 179 -19.44 2.73 -9.52
C ALA A 179 -20.78 2.98 -10.22
N CYS A 180 -21.72 3.61 -9.53
CA CYS A 180 -23.07 3.85 -10.00
C CYS A 180 -23.65 5.18 -9.49
N GLY A 181 -24.76 5.60 -10.09
CA GLY A 181 -25.46 6.85 -9.78
C GLY A 181 -24.84 8.09 -10.42
N ASP A 182 -25.40 9.26 -10.08
CA ASP A 182 -25.00 10.55 -10.63
C ASP A 182 -24.25 11.38 -9.58
N PHE A 183 -23.02 11.78 -9.90
CA PHE A 183 -22.18 12.60 -9.04
C PHE A 183 -22.71 14.03 -8.87
N GLY A 184 -23.25 14.62 -9.93
CA GLY A 184 -23.86 15.96 -9.92
C GLY A 184 -25.16 15.99 -9.14
N ALA A 185 -25.97 14.92 -9.21
CA ALA A 185 -27.20 14.78 -8.42
C ALA A 185 -26.92 14.34 -6.97
N GLY A 186 -25.71 13.88 -6.67
CA GLY A 186 -25.27 13.52 -5.33
C GLY A 186 -25.57 12.08 -4.91
N THR A 187 -26.02 11.22 -5.83
CA THR A 187 -26.39 9.81 -5.58
C THR A 187 -25.24 8.83 -5.83
N PHE A 188 -24.08 9.33 -6.28
CA PHE A 188 -22.93 8.52 -6.68
C PHE A 188 -22.41 7.59 -5.57
N SER A 189 -22.09 6.36 -5.96
CA SER A 189 -21.59 5.31 -5.07
C SER A 189 -20.46 4.51 -5.71
N VAL A 190 -19.51 4.06 -4.88
CA VAL A 190 -18.36 3.23 -5.28
C VAL A 190 -18.46 1.89 -4.55
N VAL A 191 -18.50 0.79 -5.31
CA VAL A 191 -18.80 -0.54 -4.79
C VAL A 191 -17.53 -1.38 -4.70
N PHE A 192 -17.24 -1.89 -3.50
CA PHE A 192 -16.17 -2.85 -3.24
C PHE A 192 -16.75 -4.22 -2.88
N MET A 193 -16.63 -5.17 -3.80
CA MET A 193 -17.05 -6.55 -3.67
C MET A 193 -16.30 -7.40 -4.71
N SER A 194 -15.67 -8.49 -4.27
CA SER A 194 -15.00 -9.41 -5.19
C SER A 194 -16.00 -10.30 -5.94
N ARG A 195 -15.61 -10.89 -7.08
CA ARG A 195 -16.48 -11.83 -7.83
C ARG A 195 -16.91 -13.03 -6.98
N ARG A 196 -16.01 -13.56 -6.14
CA ARG A 196 -16.34 -14.62 -5.18
C ARG A 196 -17.43 -14.17 -4.19
N GLN A 197 -17.29 -12.97 -3.65
CA GLN A 197 -18.27 -12.39 -2.74
C GLN A 197 -19.61 -12.12 -3.44
N ALA A 198 -19.57 -11.68 -4.70
CA ALA A 198 -20.74 -11.47 -5.54
C ALA A 198 -21.51 -12.78 -5.76
N THR A 199 -20.82 -13.88 -6.09
CA THR A 199 -21.46 -15.21 -6.22
C THR A 199 -22.16 -15.64 -4.93
N HIS A 200 -21.54 -15.41 -3.77
CA HIS A 200 -22.19 -15.74 -2.49
C HIS A 200 -23.38 -14.84 -2.19
N LEU A 201 -23.27 -13.54 -2.43
CA LEU A 201 -24.36 -12.59 -2.20
C LEU A 201 -25.55 -12.86 -3.12
N ALA A 202 -25.31 -13.20 -4.40
CA ALA A 202 -26.37 -13.53 -5.36
C ALA A 202 -27.24 -14.72 -4.88
N ASN A 203 -26.64 -15.67 -4.16
CA ASN A 203 -27.33 -16.85 -3.61
C ASN A 203 -27.82 -16.65 -2.17
N ALA A 204 -27.65 -15.47 -1.58
CA ALA A 204 -28.01 -15.22 -0.19
C ALA A 204 -29.54 -15.11 -0.01
N ILE A 205 -30.08 -15.93 0.89
CA ILE A 205 -31.49 -15.89 1.28
C ILE A 205 -31.75 -14.79 2.32
N VAL A 206 -30.81 -14.63 3.26
CA VAL A 206 -30.88 -13.65 4.36
C VAL A 206 -29.69 -12.70 4.25
N ILE A 207 -29.97 -11.41 4.15
CA ILE A 207 -28.97 -10.35 4.10
C ILE A 207 -29.14 -9.36 5.25
N PHE A 208 -28.03 -8.76 5.66
CA PHE A 208 -27.93 -7.72 6.67
C PHE A 208 -27.30 -6.49 6.02
N ALA A 209 -27.88 -5.33 6.28
CA ALA A 209 -27.52 -4.08 5.63
C ALA A 209 -27.36 -2.95 6.66
N ASP A 210 -26.13 -2.45 6.83
CA ASP A 210 -25.77 -1.50 7.90
C ASP A 210 -25.04 -0.26 7.34
N GLY A 211 -25.41 0.92 7.83
CA GLY A 211 -24.78 2.19 7.50
C GLY A 211 -23.76 2.63 8.53
N THR A 212 -22.46 2.61 8.21
CA THR A 212 -21.42 3.07 9.14
C THR A 212 -20.97 4.50 8.86
N PHE A 213 -21.10 5.38 9.87
CA PHE A 213 -20.80 6.82 9.73
C PHE A 213 -19.40 7.22 10.22
N LYS A 214 -18.89 6.51 11.24
CA LYS A 214 -17.59 6.82 11.86
C LYS A 214 -16.42 6.14 11.15
N LYS A 215 -16.67 5.02 10.47
CA LYS A 215 -15.66 4.19 9.80
C LYS A 215 -15.62 4.47 8.30
N LYS A 216 -15.48 5.73 7.91
CA LYS A 216 -15.40 6.15 6.49
C LYS A 216 -14.10 6.90 6.18
N PRO A 217 -13.63 6.88 4.93
CA PRO A 217 -12.45 7.65 4.53
C PRO A 217 -12.63 9.14 4.86
N LYS A 218 -11.56 9.79 5.35
CA LYS A 218 -11.54 11.26 5.49
C LYS A 218 -11.54 11.95 4.13
N LYS A 219 -10.95 11.29 3.13
CA LYS A 219 -10.91 11.66 1.72
C LYS A 219 -11.04 10.39 0.86
N PRO A 220 -11.91 10.34 -0.15
CA PRO A 220 -12.84 11.40 -0.53
C PRO A 220 -13.97 11.52 0.50
N ARG A 221 -14.64 12.68 0.55
CA ARG A 221 -15.82 12.82 1.43
C ARG A 221 -16.94 11.92 0.91
N CYS A 222 -17.53 11.15 1.82
CA CYS A 222 -18.71 10.34 1.57
C CYS A 222 -19.72 10.53 2.71
N GLY A 223 -21.00 10.33 2.41
CA GLY A 223 -22.08 10.37 3.39
C GLY A 223 -21.94 9.23 4.40
N GLN A 224 -21.64 8.03 3.90
CA GLN A 224 -21.48 6.82 4.71
C GLN A 224 -20.64 5.75 4.00
N MET A 225 -20.21 4.74 4.76
CA MET A 225 -19.88 3.43 4.23
C MET A 225 -21.02 2.47 4.52
N PHE A 226 -21.73 2.07 3.48
CA PHE A 226 -22.82 1.10 3.52
C PHE A 226 -22.27 -0.32 3.35
N VAL A 227 -22.73 -1.24 4.18
CA VAL A 227 -22.19 -2.60 4.26
C VAL A 227 -23.31 -3.61 4.07
N ILE A 228 -23.09 -4.59 3.18
CA ILE A 228 -23.99 -5.73 3.02
C ILE A 228 -23.24 -6.99 3.48
N SER A 229 -23.90 -7.74 4.35
CA SER A 229 -23.43 -9.03 4.85
C SER A 229 -24.51 -10.09 4.62
N TYR A 230 -24.12 -11.36 4.55
CA TYR A 230 -25.04 -12.47 4.40
C TYR A 230 -24.73 -13.57 5.41
N VAL A 231 -25.70 -14.47 5.62
CA VAL A 231 -25.48 -15.69 6.41
C VAL A 231 -24.92 -16.77 5.51
N TRP A 232 -23.66 -17.13 5.74
CA TRP A 232 -23.05 -18.32 5.16
C TRP A 232 -23.33 -19.52 6.05
N TYR A 233 -23.84 -20.58 5.43
CA TYR A 233 -24.05 -21.87 6.08
C TYR A 233 -22.93 -22.83 5.68
N ASN A 234 -22.22 -23.35 6.67
CA ASN A 234 -21.27 -24.42 6.46
C ASN A 234 -21.96 -25.75 6.75
N GLU A 235 -22.24 -26.52 5.70
CA GLU A 235 -22.94 -27.81 5.79
C GLU A 235 -22.17 -28.84 6.62
N GLN A 236 -20.83 -28.77 6.64
CA GLN A 236 -19.98 -29.72 7.34
C GLN A 236 -19.93 -29.46 8.85
N THR A 237 -20.05 -28.20 9.28
CA THR A 237 -19.94 -27.83 10.69
C THR A 237 -21.28 -27.48 11.33
N THR A 238 -22.36 -27.36 10.55
CA THR A 238 -23.68 -26.82 10.95
C THR A 238 -23.63 -25.39 11.51
N CYS A 239 -22.47 -24.72 11.42
CA CYS A 239 -22.28 -23.35 11.89
C CYS A 239 -22.81 -22.34 10.88
N LYS A 240 -23.43 -21.28 11.40
CA LYS A 240 -23.83 -20.09 10.65
C LYS A 240 -22.81 -18.99 10.90
N HIS A 241 -22.28 -18.42 9.83
CA HIS A 241 -21.35 -17.30 9.88
C HIS A 241 -21.96 -16.09 9.19
N ILE A 242 -21.81 -14.90 9.78
CA ILE A 242 -22.14 -13.64 9.10
C ILE A 242 -20.89 -13.17 8.37
N VAL A 243 -20.98 -13.03 7.06
CA VAL A 243 -19.86 -12.67 6.20
C VAL A 243 -20.18 -11.37 5.46
N THR A 244 -19.33 -10.36 5.64
CA THR A 244 -19.44 -9.11 4.87
C THR A 244 -18.95 -9.32 3.45
N CYS A 245 -19.85 -9.12 2.48
CA CYS A 245 -19.59 -9.33 1.07
C CYS A 245 -19.40 -8.02 0.28
N ALA A 246 -20.13 -6.96 0.63
CA ALA A 246 -20.01 -5.68 -0.06
C ALA A 246 -19.74 -4.53 0.92
N ARG A 247 -18.83 -3.64 0.52
CA ARG A 247 -18.57 -2.35 1.18
C ARG A 247 -18.75 -1.27 0.14
N ILE A 248 -19.66 -0.33 0.38
CA ILE A 248 -20.03 0.69 -0.58
C ILE A 248 -19.79 2.07 0.04
N LEU A 249 -19.04 2.91 -0.66
CA LEU A 249 -18.93 4.32 -0.29
C LEU A 249 -20.02 5.08 -1.02
N MET A 250 -20.95 5.69 -0.28
CA MET A 250 -22.07 6.44 -0.84
C MET A 250 -21.88 7.95 -0.61
N GLN A 251 -22.17 8.76 -1.63
CA GLN A 251 -22.08 10.22 -1.52
C GLN A 251 -23.16 10.78 -0.59
N CYS A 252 -24.39 10.30 -0.69
CA CYS A 252 -25.51 10.69 0.16
C CYS A 252 -26.31 9.45 0.64
N ARG A 253 -27.43 9.70 1.35
CA ARG A 253 -28.27 8.67 1.97
C ARG A 253 -29.75 8.88 1.67
N THR A 254 -30.05 9.40 0.48
CA THR A 254 -31.44 9.56 0.04
C THR A 254 -31.97 8.23 -0.46
N THR A 255 -33.31 8.10 -0.49
CA THR A 255 -33.98 6.90 -1.02
C THR A 255 -33.52 6.62 -2.44
N GLU A 256 -33.39 7.66 -3.26
CA GLU A 256 -32.97 7.59 -4.65
C GLU A 256 -31.54 7.04 -4.78
N ALA A 257 -30.61 7.48 -3.93
CA ALA A 257 -29.24 6.98 -3.94
C ALA A 257 -29.16 5.49 -3.57
N TYR A 258 -29.98 5.06 -2.61
CA TYR A 258 -30.09 3.63 -2.29
C TYR A 258 -30.74 2.85 -3.44
N ILE A 259 -31.80 3.36 -4.07
CA ILE A 259 -32.44 2.70 -5.21
C ILE A 259 -31.44 2.48 -6.35
N GLU A 260 -30.71 3.52 -6.76
CA GLU A 260 -29.70 3.42 -7.82
C GLU A 260 -28.61 2.39 -7.48
N LEU A 261 -28.13 2.40 -6.24
CA LEU A 261 -27.16 1.42 -5.76
C LEU A 261 -27.73 -0.01 -5.80
N LEU A 262 -28.93 -0.23 -5.27
CA LEU A 262 -29.53 -1.57 -5.21
C LEU A 262 -29.88 -2.11 -6.60
N GLN A 263 -30.31 -1.24 -7.52
CA GLN A 263 -30.52 -1.61 -8.92
C GLN A 263 -29.20 -1.98 -9.61
N TYR A 264 -28.13 -1.21 -9.36
CA TYR A 264 -26.80 -1.54 -9.85
C TYR A 264 -26.32 -2.91 -9.31
N LEU A 265 -26.47 -3.16 -8.01
CA LEU A 265 -26.13 -4.44 -7.41
C LEU A 265 -26.93 -5.59 -8.04
N ARG A 266 -28.23 -5.43 -8.27
CA ARG A 266 -29.07 -6.42 -8.95
C ARG A 266 -28.63 -6.69 -10.40
N ALA A 267 -28.11 -5.67 -11.09
CA ALA A 267 -27.58 -5.85 -12.45
C ALA A 267 -26.28 -6.67 -12.46
N ILE A 268 -25.40 -6.49 -11.47
CA ILE A 268 -24.12 -7.22 -11.39
C ILE A 268 -24.21 -8.55 -10.62
N LEU A 269 -25.35 -8.85 -10.00
CA LEU A 269 -25.63 -10.08 -9.24
C LEU A 269 -26.76 -10.88 -9.89
N PRO A 270 -26.45 -11.75 -10.88
CA PRO A 270 -27.47 -12.52 -11.59
C PRO A 270 -28.32 -13.35 -10.63
N GLY A 271 -29.65 -13.19 -10.73
CA GLY A 271 -30.60 -13.96 -9.91
C GLY A 271 -30.69 -13.54 -8.45
N TRP A 272 -30.04 -12.45 -8.04
CA TRP A 272 -30.11 -11.97 -6.65
C TRP A 272 -31.54 -11.63 -6.24
N ASN A 273 -32.09 -12.43 -5.34
CA ASN A 273 -33.46 -12.33 -4.87
C ASN A 273 -33.54 -12.77 -3.39
N PRO A 274 -33.05 -11.94 -2.46
CA PRO A 274 -33.09 -12.26 -1.03
C PRO A 274 -34.54 -12.36 -0.54
N GLN A 275 -34.81 -13.31 0.35
CA GLN A 275 -36.13 -13.49 0.96
C GLN A 275 -36.28 -12.67 2.24
N THR A 276 -35.19 -12.43 2.97
CA THR A 276 -35.20 -11.65 4.20
C THR A 276 -34.07 -10.63 4.18
N ILE A 277 -34.43 -9.38 4.47
CA ILE A 277 -33.52 -8.25 4.52
C ILE A 277 -33.64 -7.66 5.91
N MET A 278 -32.54 -7.65 6.66
CA MET A 278 -32.46 -6.96 7.94
C MET A 278 -31.64 -5.68 7.77
N ALA A 279 -32.27 -4.54 8.00
CA ALA A 279 -31.65 -3.22 7.80
C ALA A 279 -31.85 -2.31 9.01
N ASP A 280 -31.10 -1.21 9.06
CA ASP A 280 -31.30 -0.19 10.09
C ASP A 280 -32.67 0.49 9.94
N HIS A 281 -33.14 1.14 11.02
CA HIS A 281 -34.38 1.93 11.02
C HIS A 281 -34.27 3.25 10.20
N GLU A 282 -33.36 3.31 9.23
CA GLU A 282 -33.23 4.46 8.32
C GLU A 282 -34.31 4.41 7.23
N LEU A 283 -35.28 5.33 7.30
CA LEU A 283 -36.44 5.36 6.40
C LEU A 283 -36.06 5.33 4.91
N ALA A 284 -35.04 6.09 4.50
CA ALA A 284 -34.58 6.13 3.11
C ALA A 284 -34.12 4.76 2.62
N GLN A 285 -33.40 4.03 3.47
CA GLN A 285 -32.92 2.69 3.18
C GLN A 285 -34.08 1.69 3.10
N VAL A 286 -35.00 1.73 4.06
CA VAL A 286 -36.18 0.86 4.10
C VAL A 286 -37.05 1.04 2.86
N HIS A 287 -37.34 2.30 2.47
CA HIS A 287 -38.10 2.59 1.25
C HIS A 287 -37.41 2.08 -0.01
N ALA A 288 -36.09 2.20 -0.10
CA ALA A 288 -35.34 1.68 -1.24
C ALA A 288 -35.38 0.15 -1.33
N TRP A 289 -35.25 -0.55 -0.20
CA TRP A 289 -35.41 -2.01 -0.16
C TRP A 289 -36.80 -2.45 -0.60
N MET A 290 -37.86 -1.80 -0.10
CA MET A 290 -39.25 -2.09 -0.50
C MET A 290 -39.46 -1.84 -2.00
N HIS A 291 -38.83 -0.80 -2.54
CA HIS A 291 -38.94 -0.46 -3.96
C HIS A 291 -38.24 -1.49 -4.86
N VAL A 292 -37.02 -1.92 -4.52
CA VAL A 292 -36.21 -2.81 -5.37
C VAL A 292 -36.56 -4.29 -5.17
N PHE A 293 -36.94 -4.68 -3.95
CA PHE A 293 -37.28 -6.05 -3.56
C PHE A 293 -38.65 -6.11 -2.87
N PRO A 294 -39.75 -5.85 -3.58
CA PRO A 294 -41.09 -5.75 -2.98
C PRO A 294 -41.60 -7.06 -2.37
N ASN A 295 -41.04 -8.21 -2.77
CA ASN A 295 -41.43 -9.53 -2.28
C ASN A 295 -40.58 -10.02 -1.09
N ALA A 296 -39.53 -9.28 -0.71
CA ALA A 296 -38.68 -9.67 0.41
C ALA A 296 -39.33 -9.26 1.74
N ASN A 297 -39.14 -10.09 2.77
CA ASN A 297 -39.48 -9.71 4.14
C ASN A 297 -38.43 -8.74 4.68
N ILE A 298 -38.80 -7.47 4.80
CA ILE A 298 -37.91 -6.41 5.30
C ILE A 298 -38.16 -6.25 6.78
N THR A 299 -37.14 -6.54 7.57
CA THR A 299 -37.14 -6.47 9.03
C THR A 299 -36.12 -5.45 9.49
N THR A 300 -36.36 -4.89 10.66
CA THR A 300 -35.41 -3.94 11.25
C THR A 300 -34.41 -4.68 12.12
N CYS A 301 -33.20 -4.14 12.20
CA CYS A 301 -32.12 -4.71 12.99
C CYS A 301 -32.51 -4.73 14.48
N LEU A 302 -32.52 -5.91 15.10
CA LEU A 302 -32.91 -6.13 16.49
C LEU A 302 -32.04 -5.36 17.50
N PHE A 303 -30.77 -5.09 17.16
CA PHE A 303 -29.88 -4.27 17.99
C PHE A 303 -30.35 -2.81 18.13
N HIS A 304 -31.10 -2.29 17.15
CA HIS A 304 -31.70 -0.97 17.24
C HIS A 304 -33.04 -0.97 18.01
N PHE A 305 -33.63 -2.15 18.25
CA PHE A 305 -34.87 -2.30 19.01
C PHE A 305 -34.65 -2.11 20.52
N GLU A 306 -33.45 -2.43 21.05
CA GLU A 306 -33.10 -2.20 22.47
C GLU A 306 -32.87 -0.72 22.82
N VAL A 307 -32.71 0.18 21.83
CA VAL A 307 -32.45 1.61 22.05
C VAL A 307 -33.74 2.44 22.17
N VAL A 308 -34.91 1.83 21.94
CA VAL A 308 -36.22 2.53 21.92
C VAL A 308 -37.22 1.92 22.92
N LEU A 309 -36.73 1.47 24.08
CA LEU A 309 -37.61 1.22 25.22
C LEU A 309 -37.28 2.23 26.34
N PRO A 310 -38.28 3.00 26.83
CA PRO A 310 -38.11 4.02 27.87
C PRO A 310 -37.72 3.44 29.23
#